data_AF-A0A257WEF2-F1
#
_entry.id   AF-A0A257WEF2-F1
#
_cell.length_a   1.000
_cell.length_b   1.000
_cell.length_c   1.000
_cell.angle_alpha   90.00
_cell.angle_beta   90.00
_cell.angle_gamma   90.00
#
_symmetry.space_group_name_H-M   'P 1'
#
loop_
_entity.id
_entity.type
_entity.pdbx_description
1 polymer ?
#
loop_
_entity_poly.entity_id
_entity_poly.type
_entity_poly.pdbx_seq_one_letter_code
_entity_poly.pdbx_strand_id
1 'polypeptide(L)'
;MLQFAAFALLAGAAVGVIFASRDRWLPLLAASPIAAVEEHDDHEGHDHAGHDHGAEEEENAVALSDQARANLGLKLGPVEFSDYTQNLVIPGIVVEQPGHSERRITTSLAGIVSKVHAFPGQAVKPGDPLVDIEPTGELLTNAQSSLLKTLQDLELVDIEIKRLAPLVENGSVPARTKLEKDYERKRLESQKLVQIQELLVRGLTPYQITEMVEHKSLLRELTIFVPGG
;
A
#
# COMPACT_ATOMS: atom_id res chain seq x y z
N MET A 1 -26.59 -13.65 9.03
CA MET A 1 -27.53 -13.69 7.89
C MET A 1 -28.90 -13.08 8.21
N LEU A 2 -29.03 -12.22 9.24
CA LEU A 2 -30.32 -11.65 9.68
C LEU A 2 -30.44 -10.13 9.48
N GLN A 3 -29.38 -9.43 9.06
CA GLN A 3 -29.41 -7.97 8.84
C GLN A 3 -29.83 -7.55 7.42
N PHE A 4 -29.66 -8.41 6.41
CA PHE A 4 -30.05 -8.09 5.03
C PHE A 4 -31.57 -8.17 4.80
N ALA A 5 -32.28 -9.03 5.53
CA ALA A 5 -33.74 -9.16 5.41
C ALA A 5 -34.50 -7.93 5.95
N ALA A 6 -33.96 -7.26 6.97
CA ALA A 6 -34.58 -6.06 7.55
C ALA A 6 -34.49 -4.83 6.64
N PHE A 7 -33.41 -4.71 5.85
CA PHE A 7 -33.22 -3.58 4.93
C PHE A 7 -34.12 -3.68 3.68
N ALA A 8 -34.36 -4.90 3.19
CA ALA A 8 -35.25 -5.13 2.05
C ALA A 8 -36.72 -4.82 2.38
N LEU A 9 -37.17 -5.09 3.62
CA LEU A 9 -38.51 -4.75 4.07
C LEU A 9 -38.73 -3.24 4.27
N LEU A 10 -37.72 -2.51 4.74
CA LEU A 10 -37.77 -1.05 4.88
C LEU A 10 -37.77 -0.33 3.51
N ALA A 11 -37.01 -0.83 2.54
CA ALA A 11 -37.02 -0.28 1.18
C ALA A 11 -38.36 -0.50 0.46
N GLY A 12 -38.97 -1.68 0.62
CA GLY A 12 -40.30 -1.97 0.06
C GLY A 12 -41.42 -1.09 0.65
N ALA A 13 -41.37 -0.82 1.95
CA ALA A 13 -42.35 0.06 2.60
C ALA A 13 -42.21 1.53 2.16
N ALA A 14 -40.98 2.02 1.95
CA ALA A 14 -40.74 3.38 1.49
C ALA A 14 -41.25 3.62 0.05
N VAL A 15 -41.06 2.65 -0.85
CA VAL A 15 -41.57 2.73 -2.23
C VAL A 15 -43.11 2.68 -2.27
N GLY A 16 -43.74 1.88 -1.41
CA GLY A 16 -45.20 1.81 -1.30
C GLY A 16 -45.84 3.13 -0.82
N VAL A 17 -45.21 3.84 0.12
CA VAL A 17 -45.71 5.13 0.63
C VAL A 17 -45.53 6.26 -0.39
N ILE A 18 -44.45 6.24 -1.17
CA ILE A 18 -44.22 7.21 -2.26
C ILE A 18 -45.25 7.02 -3.38
N PHE A 19 -45.57 5.77 -3.74
CA PHE A 19 -46.57 5.49 -4.77
C PHE A 19 -48.00 5.82 -4.31
N ALA A 20 -48.34 5.54 -3.05
CA ALA A 20 -49.67 5.82 -2.50
C ALA A 20 -49.93 7.33 -2.26
N SER A 21 -48.88 8.14 -2.08
CA SER A 21 -49.03 9.59 -1.90
C SER A 21 -49.01 10.38 -3.20
N ARG A 22 -48.77 9.74 -4.36
CA ARG A 22 -48.59 10.39 -5.68
C ARG A 22 -49.66 11.43 -6.02
N ASP A 23 -50.93 11.15 -5.72
CA ASP A 23 -52.06 12.00 -6.08
C ASP A 23 -52.07 13.32 -5.28
N ARG A 24 -51.29 13.41 -4.19
CA ARG A 24 -51.17 14.58 -3.31
C ARG A 24 -50.09 15.57 -3.77
N TRP A 25 -49.03 15.09 -4.44
CA TRP A 25 -47.89 15.93 -4.87
C TRP A 25 -47.80 16.15 -6.38
N LEU A 26 -48.43 15.30 -7.21
CA LEU A 26 -48.56 15.53 -8.66
C LEU A 26 -49.13 16.91 -9.05
N PRO A 27 -50.22 17.42 -8.43
CA PRO A 27 -50.77 18.73 -8.82
C PRO A 27 -49.89 19.93 -8.38
N LEU A 28 -49.01 19.75 -7.39
CA LEU A 28 -48.06 20.79 -6.97
C LEU A 28 -46.89 20.96 -7.95
N LEU A 29 -46.60 19.94 -8.77
CA LEU A 29 -45.59 20.01 -9.84
C LEU A 29 -46.15 20.56 -11.16
N ALA A 30 -47.46 20.46 -11.39
CA ALA A 30 -48.13 20.94 -12.60
C ALA A 30 -48.54 22.42 -12.57
N ALA A 31 -48.48 23.07 -11.40
CA ALA A 31 -48.83 24.48 -11.27
C ALA A 31 -47.62 25.39 -11.56
N SER A 32 -47.31 25.61 -12.85
CA SER A 32 -46.54 26.79 -13.29
C SER A 32 -47.52 27.91 -13.67
N PRO A 33 -47.36 29.14 -13.13
CA PRO A 33 -48.22 30.26 -13.45
C PRO A 33 -47.75 30.89 -14.77
N ILE A 34 -48.50 30.67 -15.86
CA ILE A 34 -48.44 31.58 -17.01
C ILE A 34 -49.52 32.64 -16.76
N ALA A 35 -49.05 33.88 -16.61
CA ALA A 35 -49.89 35.05 -16.43
C ALA A 35 -50.85 35.22 -17.61
N ALA A 36 -52.15 35.28 -17.32
CA ALA A 36 -53.15 35.74 -18.26
C ALA A 36 -52.98 37.26 -18.44
N VAL A 37 -52.70 37.69 -19.67
CA VAL A 37 -52.80 39.08 -20.09
C VAL A 37 -54.23 39.27 -20.59
N GLU A 38 -55.01 40.11 -19.90
CA GLU A 38 -56.23 40.67 -20.45
C GLU A 38 -55.85 41.77 -21.44
N GLU A 39 -56.25 41.60 -22.70
CA GLU A 39 -56.29 42.68 -23.69
C GLU A 39 -57.69 42.70 -24.29
N HIS A 40 -58.35 43.84 -24.12
CA HIS A 40 -59.69 44.15 -24.60
C HIS A 40 -59.54 44.73 -26.01
N ASP A 41 -60.22 44.17 -27.01
CA ASP A 41 -60.73 45.01 -28.09
C ASP A 41 -61.92 44.37 -28.82
N ASP A 42 -62.96 45.18 -28.95
CA ASP A 42 -64.15 44.97 -29.75
C ASP A 42 -63.77 44.98 -31.23
N HIS A 43 -64.19 44.00 -32.03
CA HIS A 43 -64.52 44.28 -33.44
C HIS A 43 -65.54 43.30 -34.03
N GLU A 44 -66.43 43.93 -34.80
CA GLU A 44 -67.61 43.44 -35.48
C GLU A 44 -67.34 42.34 -36.50
N GLY A 45 -68.39 41.56 -36.78
CA GLY A 45 -68.35 40.42 -37.66
C GLY A 45 -67.98 40.74 -39.10
N HIS A 46 -67.36 39.76 -39.75
CA HIS A 46 -67.48 39.55 -41.18
C HIS A 46 -67.34 38.07 -41.51
N ASP A 47 -68.40 37.52 -42.12
CA ASP A 47 -68.43 36.22 -42.78
C ASP A 47 -67.28 36.09 -43.79
N HIS A 48 -66.44 35.07 -43.62
CA HIS A 48 -65.72 34.49 -44.74
C HIS A 48 -65.80 32.96 -44.69
N ALA A 49 -66.69 32.48 -45.55
CA ALA A 49 -66.88 31.10 -45.90
C ALA A 49 -65.61 30.47 -46.49
N GLY A 50 -65.36 29.23 -46.07
CA GLY A 50 -64.68 28.21 -46.87
C GLY A 50 -63.18 28.10 -46.63
N HIS A 51 -62.78 27.16 -45.78
CA HIS A 51 -61.85 26.11 -46.20
C HIS A 51 -62.04 24.86 -45.32
N ASP A 52 -62.57 23.84 -45.99
CA ASP A 52 -62.62 22.40 -45.72
C ASP A 52 -61.70 21.88 -44.59
N HIS A 53 -62.31 21.46 -43.47
CA HIS A 53 -61.66 20.70 -42.41
C HIS A 53 -61.61 19.22 -42.80
N GLY A 54 -60.54 18.83 -43.46
CA GLY A 54 -60.23 17.43 -43.75
C GLY A 54 -58.96 16.98 -43.04
N ALA A 55 -59.06 16.65 -41.74
CA ALA A 55 -58.27 15.62 -41.07
C ALA A 55 -58.54 15.68 -39.56
N GLU A 56 -58.80 14.52 -38.97
CA GLU A 56 -58.94 14.30 -37.53
C GLU A 56 -57.76 14.92 -36.78
N GLU A 57 -58.06 15.82 -35.84
CA GLU A 57 -57.07 16.48 -34.99
C GLU A 57 -56.49 15.47 -34.00
N GLU A 58 -55.25 15.03 -34.22
CA GLU A 58 -54.42 14.59 -33.12
C GLU A 58 -54.11 15.84 -32.27
N GLU A 59 -54.66 15.92 -31.06
CA GLU A 59 -54.57 17.08 -30.13
C GLU A 59 -53.14 17.56 -29.79
N ASN A 60 -52.09 16.94 -30.35
CA ASN A 60 -50.69 17.35 -30.22
C ASN A 60 -49.90 17.27 -31.54
N ALA A 61 -50.54 17.50 -32.69
CA ALA A 61 -49.88 17.54 -34.00
C ALA A 61 -49.99 18.93 -34.66
N VAL A 62 -48.84 19.48 -35.10
CA VAL A 62 -48.79 20.74 -35.87
C VAL A 62 -48.63 20.42 -37.36
N ALA A 63 -49.62 20.81 -38.17
CA ALA A 63 -49.59 20.64 -39.61
C ALA A 63 -48.78 21.78 -40.29
N LEU A 64 -47.81 21.43 -41.14
CA LEU A 64 -47.02 22.38 -41.92
C LEU A 64 -47.22 22.14 -43.42
N SER A 65 -47.31 23.23 -44.19
CA SER A 65 -47.37 23.16 -45.65
C SER A 65 -46.03 22.80 -46.27
N ASP A 66 -46.03 22.25 -47.48
CA ASP A 66 -44.79 21.83 -48.16
C ASP A 66 -43.86 23.01 -48.47
N GLN A 67 -44.43 24.18 -48.77
CA GLN A 67 -43.67 25.43 -48.91
C GLN A 67 -43.01 25.84 -47.58
N ALA A 68 -43.73 25.71 -46.46
CA ALA A 68 -43.18 25.99 -45.14
C ALA A 68 -42.06 25.01 -44.78
N ARG A 69 -42.25 23.71 -45.05
CA ARG A 69 -41.21 22.67 -44.87
C ARG A 69 -39.95 22.97 -45.69
N ALA A 70 -40.13 23.39 -46.94
CA ALA A 70 -39.03 23.74 -47.84
C ALA A 70 -38.27 25.00 -47.40
N ASN A 71 -38.98 26.05 -46.99
CA ASN A 71 -38.38 27.30 -46.50
C ASN A 71 -37.61 27.11 -45.18
N LEU A 72 -38.03 26.16 -44.34
CA LEU A 72 -37.38 25.83 -43.06
C LEU A 72 -36.17 24.89 -43.19
N GLY A 73 -36.00 24.22 -44.33
CA GLY A 73 -34.92 23.26 -44.56
C GLY A 73 -35.01 22.01 -43.66
N LEU A 74 -36.23 21.51 -43.42
CA LEU A 74 -36.49 20.39 -42.52
C LEU A 74 -35.76 19.11 -42.99
N LYS A 75 -34.96 18.50 -42.11
CA LYS A 75 -34.32 17.20 -42.34
C LYS A 75 -34.90 16.16 -41.38
N LEU A 76 -35.38 15.06 -41.93
CA LEU A 76 -35.94 13.93 -41.18
C LEU A 76 -34.95 12.76 -41.22
N GLY A 77 -34.81 12.05 -40.11
CA GLY A 77 -34.02 10.82 -40.01
C GLY A 77 -34.74 9.79 -39.13
N PRO A 78 -34.66 8.49 -39.46
CA PRO A 78 -35.26 7.43 -38.65
C PRO A 78 -34.57 7.34 -37.27
N VAL A 79 -35.33 7.01 -36.23
CA VAL A 79 -34.78 6.75 -34.89
C VAL A 79 -34.46 5.26 -34.80
N GLU A 80 -33.18 4.94 -34.60
CA GLU A 80 -32.70 3.56 -34.44
C GLU A 80 -31.98 3.42 -33.10
N PHE A 81 -32.21 2.29 -32.41
CA PHE A 81 -31.43 1.95 -31.22
C PHE A 81 -30.01 1.58 -31.65
N SER A 82 -29.03 2.23 -31.04
CA SER A 82 -27.62 1.94 -31.26
C SER A 82 -26.88 1.94 -29.93
N ASP A 83 -25.76 1.20 -29.90
CA ASP A 83 -24.86 1.24 -28.77
C ASP A 83 -24.15 2.59 -28.76
N TYR A 84 -24.35 3.35 -27.68
CA TYR A 84 -23.75 4.66 -27.49
C TYR A 84 -22.64 4.58 -26.43
N THR A 85 -21.41 4.88 -26.84
CA THR A 85 -20.29 4.99 -25.90
C THR A 85 -20.16 6.43 -25.42
N GLN A 86 -20.36 6.64 -24.11
CA GLN A 86 -20.15 7.92 -23.48
C GLN A 86 -18.76 7.97 -22.83
N ASN A 87 -17.98 8.99 -23.18
CA ASN A 87 -16.70 9.25 -22.53
C ASN A 87 -16.91 10.11 -21.27
N LEU A 88 -16.47 9.61 -20.11
CA LEU A 88 -16.46 10.35 -18.85
C LEU A 88 -15.01 10.58 -18.41
N VAL A 89 -14.62 11.84 -18.21
CA VAL A 89 -13.29 12.18 -17.69
C VAL A 89 -13.32 12.12 -16.16
N ILE A 90 -12.62 11.15 -15.59
CA ILE A 90 -12.50 10.97 -14.14
C ILE A 90 -11.12 11.47 -13.70
N PRO A 91 -11.02 12.52 -12.86
CA PRO A 91 -9.74 12.94 -12.31
C PRO A 91 -9.22 11.87 -11.34
N GLY A 92 -7.96 11.49 -11.51
CA GLY A 92 -7.24 10.58 -10.61
C GLY A 92 -6.12 11.31 -9.88
N ILE A 93 -5.79 10.84 -8.69
CA ILE A 93 -4.58 11.25 -7.96
C ILE A 93 -3.65 10.04 -7.83
N VAL A 94 -2.34 10.30 -7.92
CA VAL A 94 -1.34 9.28 -7.62
C VAL A 94 -1.10 9.29 -6.11
N VAL A 95 -1.32 8.14 -5.48
CA VAL A 95 -1.06 7.94 -4.05
C VAL A 95 0.02 6.88 -3.89
N GLU A 96 0.77 6.97 -2.81
CA GLU A 96 1.76 5.96 -2.44
C GLU A 96 1.08 4.62 -2.19
N GLN A 97 1.76 3.52 -2.54
CA GLN A 97 1.28 2.18 -2.27
C GLN A 97 1.78 1.74 -0.88
N PRO A 98 0.89 1.60 0.13
CA PRO A 98 1.31 1.23 1.48
C PRO A 98 2.09 -0.09 1.49
N GLY A 99 3.23 -0.13 2.20
CA GLY A 99 4.11 -1.30 2.29
C GLY A 99 5.06 -1.51 1.10
N HIS A 100 4.84 -0.81 -0.02
CA HIS A 100 5.73 -0.83 -1.19
C HIS A 100 6.53 0.47 -1.32
N SER A 101 5.84 1.61 -1.29
CA SER A 101 6.44 2.94 -1.35
C SER A 101 6.94 3.39 0.02
N GLU A 102 6.19 3.08 1.07
CA GLU A 102 6.55 3.39 2.46
C GLU A 102 6.87 2.09 3.20
N ARG A 103 8.11 1.97 3.70
CA ARG A 103 8.56 0.84 4.54
C ARG A 103 9.12 1.38 5.85
N ARG A 104 8.58 0.89 6.96
CA ARG A 104 9.13 1.18 8.29
C ARG A 104 10.30 0.26 8.58
N ILE A 105 11.44 0.85 8.90
CA ILE A 105 12.66 0.12 9.25
C ILE A 105 12.90 0.31 10.74
N THR A 106 13.15 -0.79 11.43
CA THR A 106 13.43 -0.82 12.88
C THR A 106 14.72 -1.56 13.13
N THR A 107 15.48 -1.11 14.12
CA THR A 107 16.66 -1.83 14.63
C THR A 107 16.29 -2.67 15.85
N SER A 108 16.88 -3.86 15.96
CA SER A 108 16.81 -4.70 17.17
C SER A 108 17.73 -4.20 18.29
N LEU A 109 18.69 -3.34 17.96
CA LEU A 109 19.71 -2.85 18.88
C LEU A 109 19.39 -1.43 19.34
N ALA A 110 19.41 -1.23 20.66
CA ALA A 110 19.38 0.09 21.25
C ALA A 110 20.74 0.78 21.07
N GLY A 111 20.71 2.05 20.65
CA GLY A 111 21.91 2.81 20.35
C GLY A 111 21.64 4.29 20.12
N ILE A 112 22.71 5.02 19.91
CA ILE A 112 22.68 6.44 19.55
C ILE A 112 22.89 6.54 18.04
N VAL A 113 22.08 7.36 17.37
CA VAL A 113 22.28 7.67 15.95
C VAL A 113 23.52 8.56 15.82
N SER A 114 24.59 8.03 15.22
CA SER A 114 25.85 8.75 14.98
C SER A 114 25.75 9.62 13.73
N LYS A 115 25.12 9.09 12.67
CA LYS A 115 25.04 9.76 11.36
C LYS A 115 23.75 9.40 10.62
N VAL A 116 23.16 10.39 9.95
CA VAL A 116 22.00 10.21 9.07
C VAL A 116 22.45 10.42 7.63
N HIS A 117 22.20 9.46 6.75
CA HIS A 117 22.59 9.49 5.33
C HIS A 117 21.44 9.88 4.40
N ALA A 118 20.20 9.55 4.79
CA ALA A 118 19.00 9.85 4.00
C ALA A 118 18.03 10.76 4.78
N PHE A 119 17.53 11.80 4.12
CA PHE A 119 16.59 12.76 4.71
C PHE A 119 15.15 12.56 4.18
N PRO A 120 14.13 12.99 4.93
CA PRO A 120 12.74 12.90 4.48
C PRO A 120 12.53 13.56 3.10
N GLY A 121 11.84 12.87 2.20
CA GLY A 121 11.59 13.32 0.82
C GLY A 121 12.68 12.95 -0.19
N GLN A 122 13.80 12.36 0.26
CA GLN A 122 14.84 11.85 -0.63
C GLN A 122 14.49 10.45 -1.15
N ALA A 123 14.62 10.24 -2.46
CA ALA A 123 14.52 8.92 -3.06
C ALA A 123 15.80 8.10 -2.79
N VAL A 124 15.63 6.85 -2.35
CA VAL A 124 16.73 5.92 -2.04
C VAL A 124 16.53 4.60 -2.76
N LYS A 125 17.61 3.88 -3.05
CA LYS A 125 17.61 2.56 -3.67
C LYS A 125 17.91 1.47 -2.64
N PRO A 126 17.48 0.22 -2.88
CA PRO A 126 17.90 -0.91 -2.06
C PRO A 126 19.42 -0.99 -1.91
N GLY A 127 19.90 -1.17 -0.69
CA GLY A 127 21.31 -1.19 -0.36
C GLY A 127 21.94 0.18 -0.06
N ASP A 128 21.23 1.30 -0.28
CA ASP A 128 21.73 2.61 0.14
C ASP A 128 21.77 2.70 1.68
N PRO A 129 22.78 3.37 2.28
CA PRO A 129 22.85 3.58 3.72
C PRO A 129 21.78 4.59 4.16
N LEU A 130 21.14 4.34 5.29
CA LEU A 130 20.11 5.21 5.87
C LEU A 130 20.64 5.96 7.10
N VAL A 131 21.17 5.20 8.06
CA VAL A 131 21.60 5.73 9.35
C VAL A 131 22.70 4.84 9.92
N ASP A 132 23.67 5.47 10.56
CA ASP A 132 24.66 4.80 11.38
C ASP A 132 24.25 4.90 12.85
N ILE A 133 24.36 3.78 13.55
CA ILE A 133 23.99 3.64 14.95
C ILE A 133 25.19 3.11 15.72
N GLU A 134 25.55 3.78 16.81
CA GLU A 134 26.48 3.29 17.82
C GLU A 134 25.68 2.51 18.88
N PRO A 135 25.80 1.18 18.97
CA PRO A 135 25.06 0.40 19.96
C PRO A 135 25.51 0.75 21.37
N THR A 136 24.58 1.07 22.25
CA THR A 136 24.87 1.44 23.66
C THR A 136 24.50 0.34 24.65
N GLY A 137 23.85 -0.73 24.19
CA GLY A 137 23.43 -1.84 25.02
C GLY A 137 24.59 -2.71 25.51
N GLU A 138 24.70 -2.90 26.82
CA GLU A 138 25.73 -3.73 27.46
C GLU A 138 25.72 -5.18 26.95
N LEU A 139 24.52 -5.71 26.65
CA LEU A 139 24.35 -7.08 26.17
C LEU A 139 25.22 -7.35 24.94
N LEU A 140 25.12 -6.50 23.90
CA LEU A 140 25.86 -6.73 22.66
C LEU A 140 27.38 -6.72 22.92
N THR A 141 27.87 -5.71 23.64
CA THR A 141 29.28 -5.58 24.00
C THR A 141 29.79 -6.79 24.79
N ASN A 142 29.00 -7.31 25.73
CA ASN A 142 29.34 -8.49 26.52
C ASN A 142 29.41 -9.77 25.67
N ALA A 143 28.49 -9.97 24.73
CA ALA A 143 28.56 -11.12 23.83
C ALA A 143 29.75 -11.06 22.89
N GLN A 144 30.04 -9.89 22.31
CA GLN A 144 31.21 -9.71 21.44
C GLN A 144 32.51 -9.98 22.21
N SER A 145 32.63 -9.40 23.41
CA SER A 145 33.79 -9.62 24.30
C SER A 145 33.96 -11.08 24.69
N SER A 146 32.85 -11.78 24.95
CA SER A 146 32.87 -13.20 25.29
C SER A 146 33.35 -14.07 24.13
N LEU A 147 32.90 -13.78 22.90
CA LEU A 147 33.37 -14.47 21.70
C LEU A 147 34.87 -14.23 21.47
N LEU A 148 35.32 -12.97 21.56
CA LEU A 148 36.74 -12.62 21.38
C LEU A 148 37.63 -13.32 22.41
N LYS A 149 37.19 -13.39 23.67
CA LYS A 149 37.90 -14.14 24.72
C LYS A 149 37.98 -15.63 24.40
N THR A 150 36.86 -16.26 24.00
CA THR A 150 36.85 -17.68 23.63
C THR A 150 37.73 -17.96 22.42
N LEU A 151 37.82 -17.05 21.45
CA LEU A 151 38.74 -17.16 20.31
C LEU A 151 40.22 -17.10 20.75
N GLN A 152 40.56 -16.20 21.67
CA GLN A 152 41.90 -16.13 22.25
C GLN A 152 42.25 -17.40 23.02
N ASP A 153 41.34 -17.90 23.86
CA ASP A 153 41.53 -19.15 24.59
C ASP A 153 41.73 -20.34 23.64
N LEU A 154 40.98 -20.38 22.53
CA LEU A 154 41.10 -21.42 21.49
C LEU A 154 42.47 -21.35 20.81
N GLU A 155 42.94 -20.14 20.45
CA GLU A 155 44.27 -19.93 19.88
C GLU A 155 45.39 -20.38 20.83
N LEU A 156 45.27 -20.07 22.12
CA LEU A 156 46.24 -20.53 23.13
C LEU A 156 46.27 -22.05 23.25
N VAL A 157 45.10 -22.70 23.29
CA VAL A 157 45.00 -24.16 23.34
C VAL A 157 45.55 -24.80 22.05
N ASP A 158 45.31 -24.22 20.88
CA ASP A 158 45.85 -24.69 19.61
C ASP A 158 47.38 -24.63 19.58
N ILE A 159 47.97 -23.54 20.11
CA ILE A 159 49.42 -23.42 20.25
C ILE A 159 49.97 -24.51 21.18
N GLU A 160 49.31 -24.74 22.32
CA GLU A 160 49.72 -25.76 23.29
C GLU A 160 49.64 -27.18 22.70
N ILE A 161 48.57 -27.51 21.97
CA ILE A 161 48.43 -28.80 21.28
C ILE A 161 49.55 -28.99 20.25
N LYS A 162 49.85 -27.95 19.45
CA LYS A 162 50.95 -27.98 18.47
C LYS A 162 52.31 -28.20 19.14
N ARG A 163 52.54 -27.61 20.32
CA ARG A 163 53.77 -27.82 21.11
C ARG A 163 53.85 -29.24 21.67
N LEU A 164 52.74 -29.79 22.17
CA LEU A 164 52.69 -31.10 22.81
C LEU A 164 52.75 -32.27 21.81
N ALA A 165 52.25 -32.09 20.58
CA ALA A 165 52.21 -33.14 19.57
C ALA A 165 53.57 -33.87 19.36
N PRO A 166 54.68 -33.19 19.05
CA PRO A 166 55.98 -33.86 18.87
C PRO A 166 56.53 -34.47 20.17
N LEU A 167 56.20 -33.90 21.34
CA LEU A 167 56.67 -34.41 22.63
C LEU A 167 55.99 -35.73 23.01
N VAL A 168 54.73 -35.90 22.62
CA VAL A 168 53.98 -37.15 22.78
C VAL A 168 54.48 -38.21 21.81
N GLU A 169 54.75 -37.84 20.54
CA GLU A 169 55.29 -38.75 19.53
C GLU A 169 56.66 -39.32 19.92
N ASN A 170 57.51 -38.47 20.53
CA ASN A 170 58.82 -38.86 21.04
C ASN A 170 58.77 -39.50 22.44
N GLY A 171 57.57 -39.75 23.01
CA GLY A 171 57.37 -40.40 24.30
C GLY A 171 57.80 -39.58 25.53
N SER A 172 58.15 -38.30 25.36
CA SER A 172 58.62 -37.41 26.43
C SER A 172 57.48 -36.88 27.32
N VAL A 173 56.25 -36.86 26.80
CA VAL A 173 55.04 -36.45 27.53
C VAL A 173 53.95 -37.51 27.35
N PRO A 174 53.14 -37.82 28.39
CA PRO A 174 52.03 -38.76 28.25
C PRO A 174 51.00 -38.31 27.20
N ALA A 175 50.53 -39.24 26.36
CA ALA A 175 49.50 -38.97 25.35
C ALA A 175 48.18 -38.41 25.95
N ARG A 176 47.90 -38.74 27.21
CA ARG A 176 46.75 -38.22 27.95
C ARG A 176 46.76 -36.68 28.04
N THR A 177 47.93 -36.07 28.21
CA THR A 177 48.04 -34.61 28.35
C THR A 177 47.60 -33.89 27.09
N LYS A 178 47.96 -34.41 25.90
CA LYS A 178 47.45 -33.89 24.63
C LYS A 178 45.94 -34.11 24.50
N LEU A 179 45.45 -35.31 24.84
CA LEU A 179 44.03 -35.64 24.75
C LEU A 179 43.16 -34.72 25.62
N GLU A 180 43.62 -34.36 26.82
CA GLU A 180 42.94 -33.37 27.68
C GLU A 180 42.82 -32.00 26.99
N LYS A 181 43.88 -31.56 26.30
CA LYS A 181 43.87 -30.31 25.52
C LYS A 181 42.98 -30.39 24.29
N ASP A 182 42.94 -31.53 23.60
CA ASP A 182 42.03 -31.75 22.47
C ASP A 182 40.54 -31.66 22.92
N TYR A 183 40.21 -32.21 24.09
CA TYR A 183 38.86 -32.07 24.66
C TYR A 183 38.55 -30.62 25.06
N GLU A 184 39.52 -29.91 25.64
CA GLU A 184 39.39 -28.49 25.97
C GLU A 184 39.11 -27.65 24.72
N ARG A 185 39.88 -27.87 23.65
CA ARG A 185 39.68 -27.24 22.34
C ARG A 185 38.27 -27.48 21.81
N LYS A 186 37.80 -28.73 21.83
CA LYS A 186 36.46 -29.11 21.35
C LYS A 186 35.34 -28.46 22.16
N ARG A 187 35.55 -28.28 23.47
CA ARG A 187 34.62 -27.54 24.34
C ARG A 187 34.55 -26.06 23.96
N LEU A 188 35.71 -25.42 23.72
CA LEU A 188 35.78 -24.02 23.29
C LEU A 188 35.18 -23.81 21.90
N GLU A 189 35.33 -24.77 20.98
CA GLU A 189 34.68 -24.72 19.67
C GLU A 189 33.15 -24.73 19.77
N SER A 190 32.59 -25.58 20.64
CA SER A 190 31.15 -25.58 20.92
C SER A 190 30.69 -24.26 21.55
N GLN A 191 31.46 -23.70 22.47
CA GLN A 191 31.15 -22.42 23.10
C GLN A 191 31.17 -21.27 22.08
N LYS A 192 32.19 -21.23 21.20
CA LYS A 192 32.29 -20.29 20.09
C LYS A 192 31.04 -20.33 19.21
N LEU A 193 30.58 -21.53 18.87
CA LEU A 193 29.36 -21.71 18.09
C LEU A 193 28.14 -21.13 18.81
N VAL A 194 27.96 -21.39 20.10
CA VAL A 194 26.83 -20.81 20.85
C VAL A 194 26.89 -19.28 20.87
N GLN A 195 28.08 -18.70 21.06
CA GLN A 195 28.27 -17.25 21.08
C GLN A 195 28.02 -16.59 19.72
N ILE A 196 28.39 -17.25 18.61
CA ILE A 196 28.07 -16.76 17.26
C ILE A 196 26.54 -16.69 17.08
N GLN A 197 25.83 -17.73 17.53
CA GLN A 197 24.37 -17.80 17.40
C GLN A 197 23.70 -16.72 18.25
N GLU A 198 24.23 -16.45 19.44
CA GLU A 198 23.80 -15.35 20.30
C GLU A 198 23.96 -13.98 19.62
N LEU A 199 25.06 -13.74 18.91
CA LEU A 199 25.28 -12.50 18.17
C LEU A 199 24.33 -12.35 16.97
N LEU A 200 24.07 -13.45 16.24
CA LEU A 200 23.10 -13.45 15.13
C LEU A 200 21.70 -13.09 15.62
N VAL A 201 21.25 -13.66 16.75
CA VAL A 201 19.93 -13.35 17.34
C VAL A 201 19.85 -11.88 17.78
N ARG A 202 20.99 -11.27 18.16
CA ARG A 202 21.05 -9.86 18.54
C ARG A 202 21.06 -8.90 17.36
N GLY A 203 21.08 -9.42 16.12
CA GLY A 203 20.93 -8.65 14.90
C GLY A 203 22.24 -8.38 14.16
N LEU A 204 23.36 -9.01 14.54
CA LEU A 204 24.59 -8.93 13.74
C LEU A 204 24.45 -9.82 12.50
N THR A 205 25.00 -9.35 11.39
CA THR A 205 25.06 -10.12 10.15
C THR A 205 26.23 -11.10 10.18
N PRO A 206 26.19 -12.20 9.41
CA PRO A 206 27.31 -13.14 9.30
C PRO A 206 28.61 -12.44 8.86
N TYR A 207 28.50 -11.50 7.92
CA TYR A 207 29.63 -10.70 7.44
C TYR A 207 30.31 -9.92 8.57
N GLN A 208 29.51 -9.24 9.39
CA GLN A 208 29.99 -8.49 10.54
C GLN A 208 30.69 -9.37 11.58
N ILE A 209 30.17 -10.58 11.82
CA ILE A 209 30.79 -11.53 12.75
C ILE A 209 32.14 -12.00 12.19
N THR A 210 32.22 -12.29 10.88
CA THR A 210 33.47 -12.68 10.23
C THR A 210 34.53 -11.59 10.35
N GLU A 211 34.20 -10.34 10.00
CA GLU A 211 35.10 -9.18 10.17
C GLU A 211 35.60 -9.05 11.61
N MET A 212 34.70 -9.22 12.59
CA MET A 212 35.02 -9.16 14.01
C MET A 212 36.02 -10.25 14.43
N VAL A 213 35.85 -11.46 13.90
CA VAL A 213 36.72 -12.63 14.16
C VAL A 213 38.09 -12.45 13.49
N GLU A 214 38.12 -11.97 12.24
CA GLU A 214 39.35 -11.77 11.47
C GLU A 214 40.21 -10.64 12.05
N HIS A 215 39.60 -9.51 12.40
CA HIS A 215 40.30 -8.34 12.93
C HIS A 215 40.45 -8.33 14.46
N LYS A 216 39.82 -9.28 15.17
CA LYS A 216 39.80 -9.37 16.64
C LYS A 216 39.38 -8.04 17.31
N SER A 217 38.46 -7.31 16.69
CA SER A 217 38.03 -5.98 17.12
C SER A 217 36.53 -5.95 17.39
N LEU A 218 36.09 -5.18 18.38
CA LEU A 218 34.66 -4.99 18.65
C LEU A 218 33.99 -4.12 17.58
N LEU A 219 32.74 -4.45 17.26
CA LEU A 219 31.88 -3.64 16.39
C LEU A 219 31.34 -2.44 17.17
N ARG A 220 31.73 -1.25 16.73
CA ARG A 220 31.37 0.03 17.37
C ARG A 220 30.20 0.73 16.69
N GLU A 221 30.07 0.54 15.39
CA GLU A 221 29.08 1.23 14.57
C GLU A 221 28.38 0.24 13.64
N LEU A 222 27.08 0.41 13.50
CA LEU A 222 26.22 -0.37 12.62
C LEU A 222 25.51 0.56 11.66
N THR A 223 25.76 0.37 10.36
CA THR A 223 24.99 1.03 9.31
C THR A 223 23.73 0.22 9.00
N ILE A 224 22.59 0.90 9.02
CA ILE A 224 21.31 0.36 8.54
C ILE A 224 21.15 0.73 7.08
N PHE A 225 20.85 -0.26 6.25
CA PHE A 225 20.67 -0.10 4.82
C PHE A 225 19.20 -0.20 4.42
N VAL A 226 18.84 0.36 3.27
CA VAL A 226 17.53 0.18 2.65
C VAL A 226 17.34 -1.30 2.31
N PRO A 227 16.27 -1.96 2.76
CA PRO A 227 16.05 -3.37 2.49
C PRO A 227 15.82 -3.64 1.00
N GLY A 228 16.40 -4.73 0.51
CA GLY A 228 16.02 -5.35 -0.76
C GLY A 228 14.58 -5.84 -0.72
N GLY A 229 13.88 -5.71 -1.86
CA GLY A 229 12.62 -6.40 -2.14
C GLY A 229 12.87 -7.61 -3.01
#